data_AF-A0A951THD2-F1
#
_entry.id   AF-A0A951THD2-F1
#
_cell.length_a   1.000
_cell.length_b   1.000
_cell.length_c   1.000
_cell.angle_alpha   90.00
_cell.angle_beta   90.00
_cell.angle_gamma   90.00
#
_symmetry.space_group_name_H-M   'P 1'
#
loop_
_entity.id
_entity.type
_entity.pdbx_description
1 polymer ?
#
loop_
_entity_poly.entity_id
_entity_poly.type
_entity_poly.pdbx_seq_one_letter_code
_entity_poly.pdbx_strand_id
1 'polypeptide(L)'
;MPAPTPPSRRDSKPTRRPVLSRRARLFHLKHGLPRQIIARRSGGDAPKNPIFARAGGSTIGGALPAGRATRGLTALVVGALFLMSGRWYFGQRINLSGEAERVLRAQLIPQLEKRLGAKVEVGAVETDWLGRVTMRDVVIGRNTKLPTGALAKIRSVTIGLDLPGLALRRVSPAEAVRSVALENPQIYVRRDQTGINWQKLLQRDATGQKVAWTGRVTAFDGRVYYLDTAQPSASGRPLIVDAYGVDATLDALADAPYRFAARARKPYFGQEKRLLKEITSGGTIQNDFKNALASVQTNDLPLATLSDFAFPKRDVVV
;
A
#
# COMPACT_ATOMS: atom_id res chain seq x y z
N MET A 1 45.27 -50.51 10.46
CA MET A 1 43.81 -50.72 10.22
C MET A 1 43.41 -49.86 9.04
N PRO A 2 42.96 -50.43 7.91
CA PRO A 2 42.60 -49.63 6.74
C PRO A 2 41.21 -49.00 6.90
N ALA A 3 41.06 -47.79 6.37
CA ALA A 3 39.88 -46.94 6.51
C ALA A 3 38.68 -47.47 5.68
N PRO A 4 37.44 -47.37 6.20
CA PRO A 4 36.25 -47.86 5.52
C PRO A 4 35.84 -46.98 4.33
N THR A 5 35.58 -47.63 3.20
CA THR A 5 35.11 -47.03 1.96
C THR A 5 33.63 -46.62 2.08
N PRO A 6 33.22 -45.41 1.63
CA PRO A 6 31.82 -44.98 1.72
C PRO A 6 30.93 -45.64 0.63
N PRO A 7 29.64 -45.87 0.93
CA PRO A 7 28.72 -46.56 0.02
C PRO A 7 28.27 -45.67 -1.15
N SER A 8 28.14 -46.31 -2.33
CA SER A 8 27.73 -45.68 -3.58
C SER A 8 26.25 -45.25 -3.55
N ARG A 9 26.01 -44.04 -4.04
CA ARG A 9 24.70 -43.37 -4.06
C ARG A 9 23.89 -43.89 -5.25
N ARG A 10 22.79 -44.60 -4.99
CA ARG A 10 21.83 -45.04 -6.03
C ARG A 10 21.00 -43.85 -6.54
N ASP A 11 21.06 -43.63 -7.84
CA ASP A 11 20.19 -42.70 -8.56
C ASP A 11 18.76 -43.24 -8.69
N SER A 12 17.80 -42.56 -8.06
CA SER A 12 16.37 -42.81 -8.26
C SER A 12 15.84 -42.02 -9.46
N LYS A 13 15.36 -42.73 -10.49
CA LYS A 13 14.71 -42.15 -11.68
C LYS A 13 13.45 -41.35 -11.31
N PRO A 14 13.22 -40.16 -11.92
CA PRO A 14 12.02 -39.37 -11.68
C PRO A 14 10.81 -39.94 -12.43
N THR A 15 9.75 -40.24 -11.68
CA THR A 15 8.43 -40.65 -12.18
C THR A 15 7.71 -39.45 -12.80
N ARG A 16 7.55 -39.43 -14.14
CA ARG A 16 6.76 -38.41 -14.84
C ARG A 16 5.27 -38.59 -14.56
N ARG A 17 4.62 -37.58 -13.97
CA ARG A 17 3.15 -37.50 -13.88
C ARG A 17 2.57 -36.97 -15.20
N PRO A 18 1.41 -37.51 -15.65
CA PRO A 18 0.77 -37.06 -16.88
C PRO A 18 0.16 -35.65 -16.71
N VAL A 19 0.46 -34.77 -17.66
CA VAL A 19 -0.11 -33.43 -17.75
C VAL A 19 -1.48 -33.52 -18.43
N LEU A 20 -2.55 -33.41 -17.65
CA LEU A 20 -3.92 -33.28 -18.18
C LEU A 20 -4.06 -31.93 -18.88
N SER A 21 -4.53 -31.96 -20.13
CA SER A 21 -4.65 -30.81 -21.01
C SER A 21 -5.73 -29.82 -20.54
N ARG A 22 -5.45 -28.51 -20.69
CA ARG A 22 -6.34 -27.40 -20.30
C ARG A 22 -7.75 -27.45 -20.93
N ARG A 23 -7.95 -28.21 -22.01
CA ARG A 23 -9.24 -28.33 -22.69
C ARG A 23 -10.28 -29.17 -21.93
N ALA A 24 -9.85 -30.08 -21.05
CA ALA A 24 -10.79 -30.91 -20.28
C ALA A 24 -11.49 -30.18 -19.12
N ARG A 25 -10.96 -29.03 -18.66
CA ARG A 25 -11.56 -28.28 -17.53
C ARG A 25 -12.70 -27.34 -17.89
N LEU A 26 -12.95 -27.10 -19.18
CA LEU A 26 -13.92 -26.08 -19.63
C LEU A 26 -15.34 -26.61 -19.89
N PHE A 27 -15.57 -27.92 -19.79
CA PHE A 27 -16.89 -28.50 -20.05
C PHE A 27 -17.80 -28.65 -18.82
N HIS A 28 -17.30 -28.45 -17.59
CA HIS A 28 -18.07 -28.71 -16.37
C HIS A 28 -18.74 -27.49 -15.71
N LEU A 29 -18.74 -26.31 -16.34
CA LEU A 29 -19.29 -25.07 -15.74
C LEU A 29 -20.54 -24.51 -16.44
N LYS A 30 -21.19 -25.26 -17.34
CA LYS A 30 -22.35 -24.75 -18.13
C LYS A 30 -23.75 -25.18 -17.66
N HIS A 31 -23.89 -25.98 -16.61
CA HIS A 31 -25.21 -26.40 -16.12
C HIS A 31 -25.35 -26.13 -14.62
N GLY A 32 -25.93 -24.99 -14.26
CA GLY A 32 -26.26 -24.73 -12.86
C GLY A 32 -26.64 -23.31 -12.47
N LEU A 33 -27.13 -22.45 -13.38
CA LEU A 33 -27.73 -21.18 -12.96
C LEU A 33 -29.25 -21.37 -12.79
N PRO A 34 -29.80 -21.19 -11.56
CA PRO A 34 -31.22 -21.29 -11.32
C PRO A 34 -31.96 -20.19 -12.10
N ARG A 35 -32.93 -20.59 -12.92
CA ARG A 35 -33.86 -19.68 -13.58
C ARG A 35 -34.70 -19.00 -12.50
N GLN A 36 -34.44 -17.72 -12.23
CA GLN A 36 -35.35 -16.90 -11.43
C GLN A 36 -36.67 -16.75 -12.20
N ILE A 37 -37.71 -17.39 -11.68
CA ILE A 37 -39.09 -17.22 -12.13
C ILE A 37 -39.52 -15.83 -11.64
N ILE A 38 -39.57 -14.86 -12.55
CA ILE A 38 -40.19 -13.56 -12.29
C ILE A 38 -41.70 -13.80 -12.22
N ALA A 39 -42.22 -13.84 -10.99
CA ALA A 39 -43.65 -13.87 -10.74
C ALA A 39 -44.27 -12.58 -11.30
N ARG A 40 -44.99 -12.69 -12.42
CA ARG A 40 -45.93 -11.66 -12.88
C ARG A 40 -47.04 -11.57 -11.83
N ARG A 41 -46.99 -10.54 -10.98
CA ARG A 41 -48.13 -10.16 -10.14
C ARG A 41 -49.25 -9.69 -11.08
N SER A 42 -50.32 -10.47 -11.10
CA SER A 42 -51.60 -10.12 -11.70
C SER A 42 -52.15 -8.85 -11.07
N GLY A 43 -52.93 -8.11 -11.85
CA GLY A 43 -53.63 -6.90 -11.44
C GLY A 43 -54.33 -7.06 -10.09
N GLY A 44 -53.94 -6.19 -9.16
CA GLY A 44 -54.69 -5.88 -7.96
C GLY A 44 -55.09 -4.41 -8.08
N ASP A 45 -56.37 -4.16 -7.90
CA ASP A 45 -57.01 -2.86 -8.00
C ASP A 45 -56.22 -1.74 -7.31
N ALA A 46 -56.08 -0.63 -8.03
CA ALA A 46 -55.56 0.60 -7.47
C ALA A 46 -56.46 1.00 -6.28
N PRO A 47 -55.90 1.26 -5.08
CA PRO A 47 -56.68 1.86 -4.02
C PRO A 47 -57.17 3.23 -4.49
N LYS A 48 -58.48 3.35 -4.67
CA LYS A 48 -59.18 4.62 -4.85
C LYS A 48 -58.97 5.43 -3.57
N ASN A 49 -57.91 6.24 -3.54
CA ASN A 49 -57.74 7.25 -2.51
C ASN A 49 -58.93 8.24 -2.59
N PRO A 50 -59.75 8.40 -1.54
CA PRO A 50 -60.89 9.31 -1.56
C PRO A 50 -60.51 10.79 -1.34
N ILE A 51 -59.22 11.15 -1.43
CA ILE A 51 -58.74 12.51 -1.12
C ILE A 51 -58.85 13.47 -2.34
N PHE A 52 -59.43 13.02 -3.45
CA PHE A 52 -59.72 13.88 -4.62
C PHE A 52 -61.22 14.05 -4.87
N ALA A 53 -62.04 14.04 -3.82
CA ALA A 53 -63.42 14.47 -3.90
C ALA A 53 -63.56 15.91 -3.39
N ARG A 54 -63.92 16.81 -4.32
CA ARG A 54 -64.54 18.13 -4.09
C ARG A 54 -63.74 19.15 -3.27
N ALA A 55 -63.04 20.01 -3.99
CA ALA A 55 -63.06 21.45 -3.70
C ALA A 55 -63.23 22.21 -5.02
N GLY A 56 -64.48 22.29 -5.46
CA GLY A 56 -64.90 23.36 -6.35
C GLY A 56 -64.97 24.63 -5.51
N GLY A 57 -64.11 25.58 -5.84
CA GLY A 57 -64.02 26.88 -5.18
C GLY A 57 -63.15 27.78 -6.03
N SER A 58 -63.74 28.34 -7.09
CA SER A 58 -63.21 29.56 -7.69
C SER A 58 -63.39 30.67 -6.67
N THR A 59 -62.27 31.22 -6.18
CA THR A 59 -62.10 32.62 -5.79
C THR A 59 -60.67 32.75 -5.26
N ILE A 60 -60.04 33.88 -5.58
CA ILE A 60 -58.65 34.27 -5.25
C ILE A 60 -57.65 33.93 -6.37
N GLY A 61 -57.86 34.60 -7.51
CA GLY A 61 -56.76 35.13 -8.32
C GLY A 61 -56.00 36.21 -7.55
N GLY A 62 -55.34 35.82 -6.46
CA GLY A 62 -54.27 36.60 -5.86
C GLY A 62 -53.02 36.36 -6.67
N ALA A 63 -52.49 37.38 -7.34
CA ALA A 63 -51.16 37.34 -7.91
C ALA A 63 -50.17 36.97 -6.79
N LEU A 64 -49.81 35.68 -6.68
CA LEU A 64 -48.68 35.27 -5.87
C LEU A 64 -47.50 36.11 -6.35
N PRO A 65 -46.71 36.73 -5.46
CA PRO A 65 -45.56 37.55 -5.83
C PRO A 65 -44.52 36.65 -6.52
N ALA A 66 -44.71 36.46 -7.83
CA ALA A 66 -44.00 35.53 -8.70
C ALA A 66 -42.55 35.97 -9.00
N GLY A 67 -42.03 36.95 -8.28
CA GLY A 67 -40.81 37.64 -8.66
C GLY A 67 -39.52 37.08 -8.06
N ARG A 68 -39.55 36.51 -6.85
CA ARG A 68 -38.30 36.29 -6.07
C ARG A 68 -38.13 34.88 -5.48
N ALA A 69 -39.16 34.29 -4.87
CA ALA A 69 -39.02 32.97 -4.22
C ALA A 69 -38.85 31.82 -5.24
N THR A 70 -39.56 31.87 -6.35
CA THR A 70 -39.49 30.89 -7.44
C THR A 70 -38.15 30.89 -8.17
N ARG A 71 -37.50 32.06 -8.28
CA ARG A 71 -36.17 32.20 -8.91
C ARG A 71 -35.05 31.56 -8.07
N GLY A 72 -35.16 31.62 -6.75
CA GLY A 72 -34.19 30.97 -5.85
C GLY A 72 -34.29 29.44 -5.92
N LEU A 73 -35.51 28.90 -5.95
CA LEU A 73 -35.75 27.46 -6.04
C LEU A 73 -35.26 26.89 -7.38
N THR A 74 -35.55 27.55 -8.50
CA THR A 74 -35.08 27.09 -9.81
C THR A 74 -33.57 27.14 -9.94
N ALA A 75 -32.90 28.17 -9.42
CA ALA A 75 -31.44 28.23 -9.40
C ALA A 75 -30.81 27.06 -8.60
N LEU A 76 -31.39 26.70 -7.44
CA LEU A 76 -30.93 25.56 -6.63
C LEU A 76 -31.15 24.23 -7.35
N VAL A 77 -32.31 24.03 -7.98
CA VAL A 77 -32.62 22.80 -8.72
C VAL A 77 -31.72 22.64 -9.94
N VAL A 78 -31.49 23.72 -10.69
CA VAL A 78 -30.57 23.72 -11.83
C VAL A 78 -29.13 23.48 -11.37
N GLY A 79 -28.69 24.09 -10.27
CA GLY A 79 -27.37 23.85 -9.68
C GLY A 79 -27.20 22.39 -9.25
N ALA A 80 -28.20 21.80 -8.58
CA ALA A 80 -28.18 20.40 -8.18
C ALA A 80 -28.17 19.44 -9.39
N LEU A 81 -28.94 19.74 -10.44
CA LEU A 81 -28.93 18.99 -11.70
C LEU A 81 -27.60 19.09 -12.43
N PHE A 82 -26.95 20.27 -12.43
CA PHE A 82 -25.61 20.44 -12.99
C PHE A 82 -24.57 19.64 -12.22
N LEU A 83 -24.66 19.60 -10.89
CA LEU A 83 -23.77 18.79 -10.05
C LEU A 83 -23.99 17.29 -10.26
N MET A 84 -25.24 16.83 -10.33
CA MET A 84 -25.59 15.44 -10.63
C MET A 84 -25.14 15.02 -12.03
N SER A 85 -25.44 15.83 -13.04
CA SER A 85 -25.08 15.56 -14.44
C SER A 85 -23.58 15.65 -14.64
N GLY A 86 -22.90 16.61 -14.01
CA GLY A 86 -21.45 16.69 -13.96
C GLY A 86 -20.86 15.44 -13.31
N ARG A 87 -21.33 15.04 -12.13
CA ARG A 87 -20.88 13.81 -11.45
C ARG A 87 -21.08 12.57 -12.31
N TRP A 88 -22.21 12.44 -13.00
CA TRP A 88 -22.50 11.30 -13.86
C TRP A 88 -21.65 11.32 -15.14
N TYR A 89 -21.55 12.47 -15.81
CA TYR A 89 -20.76 12.65 -17.02
C TYR A 89 -19.26 12.43 -16.76
N PHE A 90 -18.74 13.02 -15.69
CA PHE A 90 -17.38 12.76 -15.24
C PHE A 90 -17.23 11.30 -14.81
N GLY A 91 -18.15 10.71 -14.05
CA GLY A 91 -18.10 9.29 -13.69
C GLY A 91 -18.06 8.32 -14.88
N GLN A 92 -18.75 8.63 -15.99
CA GLN A 92 -18.76 7.79 -17.19
C GLN A 92 -17.56 8.02 -18.12
N ARG A 93 -17.15 9.28 -18.33
CA ARG A 93 -15.97 9.62 -19.16
C ARG A 93 -14.67 9.20 -18.49
N ILE A 94 -14.66 9.22 -17.17
CA ILE A 94 -13.53 8.83 -16.33
C ILE A 94 -13.66 7.34 -16.01
N ASN A 95 -13.65 6.48 -17.04
CA ASN A 95 -13.15 5.10 -16.89
C ASN A 95 -11.62 5.12 -16.67
N LEU A 96 -11.14 6.02 -15.80
CA LEU A 96 -9.73 6.16 -15.44
C LEU A 96 -9.20 4.88 -14.81
N SER A 97 -10.06 4.06 -14.19
CA SER A 97 -9.61 2.82 -13.56
C SER A 97 -8.84 1.93 -14.55
N GLY A 98 -9.38 1.70 -15.75
CA GLY A 98 -8.75 0.83 -16.75
C GLY A 98 -7.53 1.46 -17.45
N GLU A 99 -7.60 2.74 -17.82
CA GLU A 99 -6.50 3.42 -18.50
C GLU A 99 -5.36 3.78 -17.55
N ALA A 100 -5.68 4.29 -16.35
CA ALA A 100 -4.67 4.59 -15.33
C ALA A 100 -4.00 3.31 -14.84
N GLU A 101 -4.74 2.20 -14.67
CA GLU A 101 -4.13 0.90 -14.36
C GLU A 101 -3.14 0.49 -15.44
N ARG A 102 -3.50 0.61 -16.73
CA ARG A 102 -2.59 0.28 -17.84
C ARG A 102 -1.35 1.16 -17.84
N VAL A 103 -1.49 2.47 -17.67
CA VAL A 103 -0.37 3.41 -17.66
C VAL A 103 0.54 3.15 -16.45
N LEU A 104 -0.03 2.99 -15.26
CA LEU A 104 0.72 2.68 -14.04
C LEU A 104 1.48 1.36 -14.18
N ARG A 105 0.84 0.29 -14.65
CA ARG A 105 1.51 -0.99 -14.84
C ARG A 105 2.59 -0.94 -15.92
N ALA A 106 2.33 -0.26 -17.04
CA ALA A 106 3.25 -0.23 -18.18
C ALA A 106 4.46 0.69 -17.96
N GLN A 107 4.32 1.77 -17.19
CA GLN A 107 5.37 2.78 -17.03
C GLN A 107 5.99 2.78 -15.63
N LEU A 108 5.19 2.74 -14.57
CA LEU A 108 5.68 2.90 -13.21
C LEU A 108 6.38 1.63 -12.69
N ILE A 109 5.77 0.45 -12.92
CA ILE A 109 6.34 -0.82 -12.43
C ILE A 109 7.74 -1.07 -13.02
N PRO A 110 7.97 -1.00 -14.35
CA PRO A 110 9.30 -1.25 -14.90
C PRO A 110 10.36 -0.24 -14.42
N GLN A 111 9.97 1.01 -14.18
CA GLN A 111 10.87 2.02 -13.62
C GLN A 111 11.23 1.70 -12.16
N LEU A 112 10.26 1.26 -11.35
CA LEU A 112 10.50 0.81 -9.98
C LEU A 112 11.39 -0.44 -9.96
N GLU A 113 11.13 -1.42 -10.83
CA GLU A 113 11.96 -2.62 -10.96
C GLU A 113 13.40 -2.28 -11.33
N LYS A 114 13.58 -1.36 -12.29
CA LYS A 114 14.90 -0.89 -12.72
C LYS A 114 15.63 -0.17 -11.59
N ARG A 115 14.94 0.69 -10.83
CA ARG A 115 15.52 1.44 -9.71
C ARG A 115 15.86 0.55 -8.51
N LEU A 116 14.98 -0.38 -8.19
CA LEU A 116 15.14 -1.29 -7.05
C LEU A 116 16.07 -2.47 -7.36
N GLY A 117 16.34 -2.75 -8.64
CA GLY A 117 17.06 -3.95 -9.05
C GLY A 117 16.34 -5.25 -8.64
N ALA A 118 15.02 -5.19 -8.42
CA ALA A 118 14.21 -6.31 -7.94
C ALA A 118 12.85 -6.31 -8.64
N LYS A 119 12.32 -7.50 -8.89
CA LYS A 119 10.99 -7.69 -9.48
C LYS A 119 9.91 -7.12 -8.55
N VAL A 120 8.98 -6.35 -9.10
CA VAL A 120 7.86 -5.74 -8.38
C VAL A 120 6.56 -6.31 -8.95
N GLU A 121 5.81 -6.99 -8.10
CA GLU A 121 4.51 -7.54 -8.43
C GLU A 121 3.43 -6.70 -7.75
N VAL A 122 2.44 -6.27 -8.52
CA VAL A 122 1.31 -5.48 -8.02
C VAL A 122 0.02 -6.22 -8.39
N GLY A 123 -0.83 -6.43 -7.38
CA GLY A 123 -2.17 -6.99 -7.52
C GLY A 123 -3.12 -5.99 -8.19
N ALA A 124 -4.33 -5.83 -7.68
CA ALA A 124 -5.30 -4.89 -8.25
C ALA A 124 -4.84 -3.43 -8.06
N VAL A 125 -5.11 -2.58 -9.05
CA VAL A 125 -4.92 -1.14 -8.95
C VAL A 125 -6.28 -0.46 -9.09
N GLU A 126 -6.67 0.29 -8.07
CA GLU A 126 -7.93 1.01 -8.01
C GLU A 126 -7.62 2.50 -7.96
N THR A 127 -8.29 3.29 -8.80
CA THR A 127 -8.16 4.75 -8.79
C THR A 127 -9.51 5.36 -8.46
N ASP A 128 -9.53 6.23 -7.46
CA ASP A 128 -10.70 7.00 -7.08
C ASP A 128 -10.70 8.38 -7.75
N TRP A 129 -11.88 8.96 -7.97
CA TRP A 129 -12.07 10.31 -8.54
C TRP A 129 -11.42 11.40 -7.67
N LEU A 130 -11.16 11.10 -6.40
CA LEU A 130 -10.45 11.96 -5.44
C LEU A 130 -8.93 11.99 -5.63
N GLY A 131 -8.38 11.34 -6.67
CA GLY A 131 -6.93 11.32 -6.89
C GLY A 131 -6.20 10.36 -5.97
N ARG A 132 -6.89 9.33 -5.48
CA ARG A 132 -6.28 8.26 -4.69
C ARG A 132 -6.04 7.07 -5.59
N VAL A 133 -4.79 6.62 -5.65
CA VAL A 133 -4.40 5.38 -6.32
C VAL A 133 -4.11 4.34 -5.24
N THR A 134 -4.90 3.28 -5.21
CA THR A 134 -4.76 2.17 -4.27
C THR A 134 -4.22 0.96 -5.00
N MET A 135 -3.04 0.49 -4.60
CA MET A 135 -2.42 -0.72 -5.12
C MET A 135 -2.52 -1.81 -4.07
N ARG A 136 -3.14 -2.94 -4.42
CA ARG A 136 -3.28 -4.12 -3.55
C ARG A 136 -2.15 -5.12 -3.80
N ASP A 137 -1.77 -5.83 -2.75
CA ASP A 137 -0.83 -6.95 -2.79
C ASP A 137 0.50 -6.61 -3.49
N VAL A 138 1.13 -5.52 -3.07
CA VAL A 138 2.42 -5.10 -3.61
C VAL A 138 3.52 -5.99 -3.01
N VAL A 139 4.31 -6.64 -3.87
CA VAL A 139 5.39 -7.54 -3.48
C VAL A 139 6.67 -7.15 -4.22
N ILE A 140 7.73 -6.86 -3.46
CA ILE A 140 9.04 -6.49 -3.98
C ILE A 140 10.02 -7.63 -3.68
N GLY A 141 10.66 -8.15 -4.72
CA GLY A 141 11.67 -9.20 -4.61
C GLY A 141 11.14 -10.48 -3.96
N ARG A 142 10.11 -11.08 -4.56
CA ARG A 142 9.53 -12.35 -4.08
C ARG A 142 10.61 -13.41 -3.95
N ASN A 143 10.72 -13.99 -2.76
CA ASN A 143 11.65 -15.07 -2.48
C ASN A 143 11.08 -15.94 -1.34
N THR A 144 10.65 -17.15 -1.69
CA THR A 144 10.01 -18.10 -0.76
C THR A 144 10.92 -18.58 0.36
N LYS A 145 12.23 -18.34 0.27
CA LYS A 145 13.21 -18.66 1.31
C LYS A 145 13.27 -17.60 2.42
N LEU A 146 12.69 -16.41 2.20
CA LEU A 146 12.67 -15.34 3.20
C LEU A 146 11.53 -15.57 4.21
N PRO A 147 11.70 -15.19 5.49
CA PRO A 147 10.65 -15.33 6.52
C PRO A 147 9.34 -14.61 6.19
N THR A 148 9.43 -13.52 5.43
CA THR A 148 8.32 -12.70 4.92
C THR A 148 7.83 -13.15 3.53
N GLY A 149 8.53 -14.10 2.89
CA GLY A 149 8.27 -14.54 1.51
C GLY A 149 8.70 -13.55 0.41
N ALA A 150 9.18 -12.36 0.78
CA ALA A 150 9.62 -11.29 -0.12
C ALA A 150 10.51 -10.28 0.62
N LEU A 151 11.26 -9.44 -0.10
CA LEU A 151 12.03 -8.36 0.53
C LEU A 151 11.10 -7.33 1.19
N ALA A 152 10.06 -6.92 0.46
CA ALA A 152 8.93 -6.22 1.04
C ALA A 152 7.62 -6.75 0.50
N LYS A 153 6.61 -6.80 1.35
CA LYS A 153 5.24 -7.15 1.00
C LYS A 153 4.31 -6.16 1.67
N ILE A 154 3.41 -5.54 0.93
CA ILE A 154 2.50 -4.53 1.44
C ILE A 154 1.11 -4.91 0.98
N ARG A 155 0.15 -4.98 1.91
CA ARG A 155 -1.23 -5.38 1.59
C ARG A 155 -1.92 -4.34 0.73
N SER A 156 -1.79 -3.07 1.11
CA SER A 156 -2.39 -1.96 0.39
C SER A 156 -1.45 -0.76 0.43
N VAL A 157 -1.24 -0.13 -0.72
CA VAL A 157 -0.51 1.13 -0.85
C VAL A 157 -1.48 2.16 -1.41
N THR A 158 -1.81 3.18 -0.63
CA THR A 158 -2.65 4.29 -1.07
C THR A 158 -1.77 5.51 -1.34
N ILE A 159 -1.76 5.97 -2.58
CA ILE A 159 -1.04 7.16 -3.03
C ILE A 159 -2.05 8.27 -3.23
N GLY A 160 -1.87 9.39 -2.54
CA GLY A 160 -2.64 10.62 -2.75
C GLY A 160 -1.95 11.51 -3.78
N LEU A 161 -2.67 11.88 -4.84
CA LEU A 161 -2.17 12.68 -5.95
C LEU A 161 -2.82 14.07 -6.01
N ASP A 162 -2.07 15.07 -6.44
CA ASP A 162 -2.56 16.39 -6.81
C ASP A 162 -3.15 16.39 -8.23
N LEU A 163 -4.39 15.91 -8.38
CA LEU A 163 -5.06 15.89 -9.68
C LEU A 163 -5.21 17.29 -10.32
N PRO A 164 -5.60 18.36 -9.59
CA PRO A 164 -5.65 19.70 -10.17
C PRO A 164 -4.29 20.15 -10.73
N GLY A 165 -3.21 19.91 -9.99
CA GLY A 165 -1.85 20.21 -10.45
C GLY A 165 -1.48 19.45 -11.73
N LEU A 166 -1.81 18.16 -11.79
CA LEU A 166 -1.55 17.31 -12.97
C LEU A 166 -2.38 17.72 -14.18
N ALA A 167 -3.67 17.97 -13.99
CA ALA A 167 -4.58 18.36 -15.07
C ALA A 167 -4.18 19.70 -15.69
N LEU A 168 -3.71 20.64 -14.87
CA LEU A 168 -3.19 21.94 -15.31
C LEU A 168 -1.73 21.89 -15.77
N ARG A 169 -1.09 20.71 -15.77
CA ARG A 169 0.34 20.50 -16.10
C ARG A 169 1.29 21.40 -15.32
N ARG A 170 0.90 21.77 -14.09
CA ARG A 170 1.68 22.66 -13.21
C ARG A 170 2.73 21.91 -12.40
N VAL A 171 2.55 20.60 -12.22
CA VAL A 171 3.46 19.74 -11.46
C VAL A 171 3.76 18.48 -12.26
N SER A 172 4.97 17.95 -12.08
CA SER A 172 5.32 16.64 -12.63
C SER A 172 4.59 15.50 -11.90
N PRO A 173 4.45 14.31 -12.51
CA PRO A 173 3.86 13.14 -11.85
C PRO A 173 4.50 12.78 -10.50
N ALA A 174 5.81 12.99 -10.35
CA ALA A 174 6.52 12.72 -9.10
C ALA A 174 6.19 13.75 -8.01
N GLU A 175 6.14 15.04 -8.37
CA GLU A 175 5.77 16.13 -7.45
C GLU A 175 4.30 16.10 -7.06
N ALA A 176 3.44 15.53 -7.91
CA ALA A 176 2.03 15.38 -7.62
C ALA A 176 1.74 14.40 -6.48
N VAL A 177 2.68 13.52 -6.11
CA VAL A 177 2.51 12.58 -5.00
C VAL A 177 2.56 13.35 -3.68
N ARG A 178 1.43 13.52 -3.01
CA ARG A 178 1.33 14.25 -1.73
C ARG A 178 1.48 13.34 -0.51
N SER A 179 0.97 12.12 -0.60
CA SER A 179 0.99 11.19 0.51
C SER A 179 1.07 9.74 0.04
N VAL A 180 1.73 8.91 0.82
CA VAL A 180 1.78 7.46 0.63
C VAL A 180 1.38 6.81 1.96
N ALA A 181 0.34 6.00 1.95
CA ALA A 181 -0.07 5.21 3.10
C ALA A 181 0.13 3.72 2.81
N LEU A 182 0.83 3.04 3.70
CA LEU A 182 1.19 1.62 3.61
C LEU A 182 0.41 0.86 4.68
N GLU A 183 -0.47 -0.04 4.28
CA GLU A 183 -1.24 -0.89 5.18
C GLU A 183 -0.58 -2.27 5.30
N ASN A 184 -0.33 -2.70 6.54
CA ASN A 184 0.33 -3.96 6.89
C ASN A 184 1.64 -4.19 6.09
N PRO A 185 2.58 -3.22 6.05
CA PRO A 185 3.85 -3.41 5.36
C PRO A 185 4.71 -4.43 6.10
N GLN A 186 5.25 -5.40 5.39
CA GLN A 186 6.17 -6.42 5.91
C GLN A 186 7.52 -6.24 5.22
N ILE A 187 8.56 -5.97 6.00
CA ILE A 187 9.90 -5.63 5.49
C ILE A 187 10.91 -6.62 6.07
N TYR A 188 11.75 -7.18 5.19
CA TYR A 188 12.88 -8.00 5.56
C TYR A 188 14.19 -7.22 5.40
N VAL A 189 14.87 -6.95 6.51
CA VAL A 189 16.15 -6.27 6.55
C VAL A 189 17.22 -7.26 6.98
N ARG A 190 18.30 -7.35 6.22
CA ARG A 190 19.46 -8.17 6.56
C ARG A 190 20.71 -7.31 6.51
N ARG A 191 21.52 -7.37 7.56
CA ARG A 191 22.86 -6.81 7.60
C ARG A 191 23.88 -7.95 7.62
N ASP A 192 24.82 -7.89 6.70
CA ASP A 192 25.98 -8.79 6.64
C ASP A 192 27.28 -7.95 6.59
N GLN A 193 28.43 -8.62 6.47
CA GLN A 193 29.74 -7.95 6.40
C GLN A 193 29.86 -6.97 5.23
N THR A 194 29.06 -7.14 4.17
CA THR A 194 29.04 -6.26 2.99
C THR A 194 28.09 -5.08 3.13
N GLY A 195 27.30 -5.03 4.20
CA GLY A 195 26.34 -3.96 4.48
C GLY A 195 24.91 -4.46 4.59
N ILE A 196 23.96 -3.55 4.40
CA ILE A 196 22.53 -3.84 4.50
C ILE A 196 22.00 -4.22 3.11
N ASN A 197 21.19 -5.28 3.03
CA ASN A 197 20.59 -5.77 1.77
C ASN A 197 19.84 -4.66 1.00
N TRP A 198 19.16 -3.76 1.70
CA TRP A 198 18.44 -2.62 1.12
C TRP A 198 19.36 -1.59 0.45
N GLN A 199 20.61 -1.44 0.88
CA GLN A 199 21.56 -0.52 0.24
C GLN A 199 21.87 -0.95 -1.21
N LYS A 200 21.89 -2.27 -1.46
CA LYS A 200 22.11 -2.83 -2.80
C LYS A 200 20.93 -2.62 -3.75
N LEU A 201 19.72 -2.43 -3.19
CA LEU A 201 18.49 -2.19 -3.95
C LEU A 201 18.30 -0.71 -4.27
N LEU A 202 18.78 0.19 -3.41
CA LEU A 202 18.72 1.64 -3.62
C LEU A 202 19.88 2.08 -4.51
N GLN A 203 19.86 1.67 -5.78
CA GLN A 203 20.83 2.13 -6.77
C GLN A 203 20.56 3.61 -7.09
N ARG A 204 21.60 4.44 -7.08
CA ARG A 204 21.47 5.83 -7.56
C ARG A 204 21.24 5.81 -9.05
N ASP A 205 20.29 6.62 -9.52
CA ASP A 205 20.22 6.98 -10.93
C ASP A 205 21.57 7.61 -11.33
N ALA A 206 22.13 7.19 -12.48
CA ALA A 206 23.45 7.64 -12.94
C ALA A 206 23.59 9.18 -13.05
N THR A 207 22.47 9.89 -13.11
CA THR A 207 22.39 11.35 -13.18
C THR A 207 22.56 12.05 -11.83
N GLY A 208 22.48 11.35 -10.70
CA GLY A 208 22.65 11.93 -9.36
C GLY A 208 21.67 13.05 -9.00
N GLN A 209 20.62 13.23 -9.81
CA GLN A 209 19.71 14.36 -9.67
C GLN A 209 18.85 14.19 -8.41
N LYS A 210 19.01 15.12 -7.46
CA LYS A 210 18.24 15.14 -6.21
C LYS A 210 16.77 15.37 -6.55
N VAL A 211 15.91 14.38 -6.32
CA VAL A 211 14.47 14.56 -6.43
C VAL A 211 14.01 15.30 -5.18
N ALA A 212 13.75 16.60 -5.32
CA ALA A 212 13.07 17.37 -4.29
C ALA A 212 11.61 16.88 -4.24
N TRP A 213 11.23 16.23 -3.13
CA TRP A 213 9.88 15.72 -2.94
C TRP A 213 9.35 16.16 -1.59
N THR A 214 8.15 16.72 -1.57
CA THR A 214 7.44 17.07 -0.34
C THR A 214 6.21 16.19 -0.20
N GLY A 215 6.10 15.48 0.91
CA GLY A 215 4.95 14.64 1.17
C GLY A 215 5.09 13.82 2.44
N ARG A 216 4.04 13.06 2.75
CA ARG A 216 3.99 12.23 3.94
C ARG A 216 3.90 10.76 3.59
N VAL A 217 4.82 9.95 4.13
CA VAL A 217 4.71 8.49 4.12
C VAL A 217 4.19 8.05 5.48
N THR A 218 3.16 7.21 5.50
CA THR A 218 2.62 6.58 6.70
C THR A 218 2.59 5.08 6.53
N ALA A 219 2.86 4.34 7.58
CA ALA A 219 2.80 2.90 7.65
C ALA A 219 2.00 2.50 8.87
N PHE A 220 1.06 1.58 8.70
CA PHE A 220 0.17 1.13 9.77
C PHE A 220 0.20 -0.38 9.91
N ASP A 221 0.27 -0.84 11.15
CA ASP A 221 0.22 -2.26 11.51
C ASP A 221 1.25 -3.12 10.76
N GLY A 222 2.46 -2.58 10.60
CA GLY A 222 3.54 -3.23 9.88
C GLY A 222 4.24 -4.34 10.66
N ARG A 223 5.13 -5.03 9.95
CA ARG A 223 6.07 -6.00 10.48
C ARG A 223 7.47 -5.73 9.93
N VAL A 224 8.47 -5.70 10.80
CA VAL A 224 9.88 -5.59 10.40
C VAL A 224 10.62 -6.82 10.93
N TYR A 225 11.15 -7.61 10.01
CA TYR A 225 12.05 -8.72 10.33
C TYR A 225 13.48 -8.29 10.03
N TYR A 226 14.28 -8.11 11.08
CA TYR A 226 15.67 -7.70 11.01
C TYR A 226 16.59 -8.87 11.39
N LEU A 227 17.61 -9.11 10.57
CA LEU A 227 18.65 -10.13 10.78
C LEU A 227 20.03 -9.49 10.62
N ASP A 228 20.82 -9.44 11.68
CA ASP A 228 22.22 -9.00 11.60
C ASP A 228 23.16 -10.21 11.83
N THR A 229 23.91 -10.54 10.79
CA THR A 229 24.97 -11.55 10.80
C THR A 229 26.37 -10.91 10.83
N ALA A 230 26.46 -9.59 10.72
CA ALA A 230 27.72 -8.84 10.79
C ALA A 230 28.19 -8.65 12.23
N GLN A 231 27.26 -8.50 13.17
CA GLN A 231 27.53 -8.36 14.61
C GLN A 231 26.92 -9.54 15.38
N PRO A 232 27.59 -10.70 15.44
CA PRO A 232 27.12 -11.82 16.23
C PRO A 232 27.17 -11.48 17.73
N SER A 233 26.26 -12.09 18.50
CA SER A 233 26.32 -12.09 19.96
C SER A 233 27.60 -12.75 20.49
N ALA A 234 27.89 -12.58 21.79
CA ALA A 234 28.98 -13.31 22.46
C ALA A 234 28.93 -14.84 22.26
N SER A 235 27.74 -15.40 22.05
CA SER A 235 27.51 -16.82 21.76
C SER A 235 27.71 -17.21 20.28
N GLY A 236 28.12 -16.29 19.43
CA GLY A 236 28.26 -16.49 17.97
C GLY A 236 26.94 -16.52 17.20
N ARG A 237 25.79 -16.35 17.87
CA ARG A 237 24.46 -16.34 17.23
C ARG A 237 24.16 -14.99 16.58
N PRO A 238 23.45 -14.97 15.44
CA PRO A 238 23.04 -13.72 14.79
C PRO A 238 21.98 -12.98 15.63
N LEU A 239 21.96 -11.66 15.49
CA LEU A 239 20.91 -10.83 16.06
C LEU A 239 19.66 -10.94 15.19
N ILE A 240 18.53 -11.29 15.81
CA ILE A 240 17.23 -11.38 15.16
C ILE A 240 16.25 -10.48 15.90
N VAL A 241 15.56 -9.61 15.18
CA VAL A 241 14.45 -8.81 15.70
C VAL A 241 13.25 -9.00 14.79
N ASP A 242 12.11 -9.38 15.36
CA ASP A 242 10.84 -9.52 14.64
C ASP A 242 9.82 -8.60 15.30
N ALA A 243 9.62 -7.41 14.73
CA ALA A 243 8.74 -6.39 15.28
C ALA A 243 7.38 -6.40 14.58
N TYR A 244 6.30 -6.50 15.35
CA TYR A 244 4.92 -6.45 14.86
C TYR A 244 4.18 -5.22 15.37
N GLY A 245 3.11 -4.86 14.65
CA GLY A 245 2.29 -3.70 14.97
C GLY A 245 3.12 -2.42 14.83
N VAL A 246 3.97 -2.37 13.80
CA VAL A 246 4.86 -1.24 13.53
C VAL A 246 4.07 -0.13 12.86
N ASP A 247 3.95 1.00 13.54
CA ASP A 247 3.35 2.22 13.01
C ASP A 247 4.46 3.23 12.77
N ALA A 248 4.53 3.83 11.58
CA ALA A 248 5.60 4.77 11.25
C ALA A 248 5.09 5.93 10.38
N THR A 249 5.70 7.09 10.56
CA THR A 249 5.45 8.30 9.79
C THR A 249 6.77 8.90 9.35
N LEU A 250 6.87 9.31 8.09
CA LEU A 250 7.98 10.06 7.53
C LEU A 250 7.42 11.29 6.82
N ASP A 251 7.77 12.46 7.31
CA ASP A 251 7.50 13.73 6.63
C ASP A 251 8.72 14.10 5.80
N ALA A 252 8.58 13.96 4.49
CA ALA A 252 9.56 14.44 3.53
C ALA A 252 9.29 15.91 3.21
N LEU A 253 10.32 16.73 3.40
CA LEU A 253 10.33 18.13 3.01
C LEU A 253 11.13 18.25 1.70
N ALA A 254 10.88 19.29 0.89
CA ALA A 254 11.62 19.50 -0.36
C ALA A 254 13.15 19.40 -0.17
N ASP A 255 13.61 19.87 0.99
CA ASP A 255 14.98 19.72 1.46
C ASP A 255 15.04 19.03 2.82
N ALA A 256 16.15 18.34 3.09
CA ALA A 256 16.41 17.79 4.42
C ALA A 256 16.43 18.91 5.49
N PRO A 257 16.13 18.58 6.75
CA PRO A 257 15.99 17.23 7.28
C PRO A 257 14.59 16.60 7.07
N TYR A 258 14.57 15.31 6.76
CA TYR A 258 13.32 14.52 6.81
C TYR A 258 13.02 14.15 8.26
N ARG A 259 11.76 14.25 8.68
CA ARG A 259 11.35 13.90 10.04
C ARG A 259 10.70 12.53 10.04
N PHE A 260 11.09 11.67 10.97
CA PHE A 260 10.44 10.37 11.11
C PHE A 260 10.06 10.09 12.56
N ALA A 261 9.03 9.28 12.72
CA ALA A 261 8.65 8.65 13.97
C ALA A 261 8.21 7.22 13.67
N ALA A 262 8.56 6.28 14.54
CA ALA A 262 8.17 4.90 14.43
C ALA A 262 7.90 4.32 15.83
N ARG A 263 6.95 3.39 15.88
CA ARG A 263 6.54 2.70 17.10
C ARG A 263 6.37 1.22 16.78
N ALA A 264 6.98 0.35 17.57
CA ALA A 264 6.82 -1.09 17.49
C ALA A 264 6.12 -1.60 18.75
N ARG A 265 4.87 -2.01 18.63
CA ARG A 265 4.02 -2.46 19.76
C ARG A 265 4.46 -3.81 20.34
N LYS A 266 4.91 -4.74 19.48
CA LYS A 266 5.31 -6.10 19.89
C LYS A 266 6.64 -6.51 19.24
N PRO A 267 7.77 -5.99 19.74
CA PRO A 267 9.09 -6.40 19.28
C PRO A 267 9.51 -7.71 19.95
N TYR A 268 9.85 -8.71 19.15
CA TYR A 268 10.46 -9.96 19.60
C TYR A 268 11.95 -9.97 19.31
N PHE A 269 12.73 -10.46 20.26
CA PHE A 269 14.18 -10.45 20.20
C PHE A 269 14.76 -11.86 20.32
N GLY A 270 15.77 -12.13 19.50
CA GLY A 270 16.50 -13.39 19.46
C GLY A 270 15.69 -14.56 18.88
N GLN A 271 16.33 -15.74 18.83
CA GLN A 271 15.71 -16.97 18.33
C GLN A 271 14.57 -17.46 19.24
N GLU A 272 14.68 -17.21 20.54
CA GLU A 272 13.68 -17.57 21.55
C GLU A 272 12.42 -16.68 21.49
N LYS A 273 12.42 -15.65 20.61
CA LYS A 273 11.33 -14.68 20.47
C LYS A 273 10.92 -14.09 21.82
N ARG A 274 11.90 -13.58 22.57
CA ARG A 274 11.63 -12.87 23.81
C ARG A 274 10.88 -11.59 23.49
N LEU A 275 9.66 -11.44 24.01
CA LEU A 275 8.89 -10.21 23.87
C LEU A 275 9.57 -9.08 24.65
N LEU A 276 9.82 -7.96 23.98
CA LEU A 276 10.31 -6.73 24.59
C LEU A 276 9.16 -5.78 24.90
N LYS A 277 9.45 -4.76 25.71
CA LYS A 277 8.57 -3.60 25.85
C LYS A 277 8.43 -2.90 24.49
N GLU A 278 7.37 -2.12 24.38
CA GLU A 278 7.17 -1.24 23.22
C GLU A 278 8.42 -0.38 22.98
N ILE A 279 8.80 -0.24 21.71
CA ILE A 279 9.94 0.58 21.29
C ILE A 279 9.40 1.73 20.45
N THR A 280 9.73 2.96 20.83
CA THR A 280 9.47 4.15 20.02
C THR A 280 10.77 4.77 19.58
N SER A 281 10.88 5.11 18.30
CA SER A 281 11.99 5.88 17.76
C SER A 281 11.50 7.12 17.03
N GLY A 282 12.28 8.19 17.10
CA GLY A 282 12.00 9.42 16.38
C GLY A 282 13.28 10.14 16.04
N GLY A 283 13.22 11.00 15.03
CA GLY A 283 14.42 11.69 14.61
C GLY A 283 14.33 12.47 13.33
N THR A 284 15.51 12.92 12.90
CA THR A 284 15.71 13.64 11.66
C THR A 284 16.79 12.99 10.82
N ILE A 285 16.57 12.91 9.52
CA ILE A 285 17.53 12.41 8.54
C ILE A 285 18.04 13.61 7.74
N GLN A 286 19.29 14.00 7.95
CA GLN A 286 19.98 14.98 7.09
C GLN A 286 20.49 14.27 5.83
N ASN A 287 20.19 14.85 4.66
CA ASN A 287 20.29 14.18 3.38
C ASN A 287 21.75 14.09 2.86
N ASP A 288 22.32 12.90 2.95
CA ASP A 288 23.06 12.23 1.86
C ASP A 288 23.04 10.74 2.23
N PHE A 289 22.44 9.85 1.45
CA PHE A 289 22.45 8.40 1.75
C PHE A 289 23.88 7.82 1.93
N LYS A 290 24.95 8.56 1.56
CA LYS A 290 26.34 8.24 1.90
C LYS A 290 26.78 8.70 3.29
N ASN A 291 26.31 9.85 3.76
CA ASN A 291 26.71 10.49 5.02
C ASN A 291 25.48 10.80 5.89
N ALA A 292 24.48 9.92 5.87
CA ALA A 292 23.19 10.17 6.50
C ALA A 292 23.40 10.30 8.02
N LEU A 293 23.58 11.53 8.47
CA LEU A 293 23.52 11.89 9.87
C LEU A 293 22.04 11.76 10.25
N ALA A 294 21.70 10.60 10.76
CA ALA A 294 20.43 10.33 11.40
C ALA A 294 20.64 10.49 12.90
N SER A 295 19.98 11.47 13.50
CA SER A 295 19.77 11.45 14.95
C SER A 295 18.57 10.57 15.20
N VAL A 296 18.78 9.44 15.89
CA VAL A 296 17.72 8.50 16.26
C VAL A 296 17.63 8.50 17.78
N GLN A 297 16.59 9.09 18.32
CA GLN A 297 16.25 8.96 19.73
C GLN A 297 15.34 7.75 19.87
N THR A 298 15.71 6.81 20.73
CA THR A 298 14.89 5.63 21.01
C THR A 298 14.61 5.57 22.50
N ASN A 299 13.33 5.60 22.86
CA ASN A 299 12.91 5.40 24.25
C ASN A 299 12.73 3.91 24.53
N ASP A 300 12.98 3.52 25.78
CA ASP A 300 12.66 2.18 26.31
C ASP A 300 13.40 1.01 25.64
N LEU A 301 14.53 1.25 24.97
CA LEU A 301 15.44 0.16 24.58
C LEU A 301 15.96 -0.53 25.84
N PRO A 302 15.66 -1.81 26.07
CA PRO A 302 16.16 -2.52 27.22
C PRO A 302 17.65 -2.80 27.00
N LEU A 303 18.51 -1.86 27.39
CA LEU A 303 19.97 -1.94 27.26
C LEU A 303 20.53 -3.24 27.86
N ALA A 304 19.91 -3.74 28.94
CA ALA A 304 20.25 -5.02 29.56
C ALA A 304 19.94 -6.25 28.70
N THR A 305 19.03 -6.16 27.73
CA THR A 305 18.78 -7.24 26.75
C THR A 305 19.69 -7.13 25.52
N LEU A 306 20.26 -5.94 25.33
CA LEU A 306 21.20 -5.62 24.27
C LEU A 306 22.66 -5.77 24.70
N SER A 307 22.95 -5.95 26.00
CA SER A 307 24.32 -6.04 26.54
C SER A 307 25.12 -7.22 26.00
N ASP A 308 24.44 -8.31 25.59
CA ASP A 308 25.08 -9.48 24.97
C ASP A 308 25.52 -9.23 23.52
N PHE A 309 25.06 -8.12 22.93
CA PHE A 309 25.44 -7.64 21.62
C PHE A 309 26.38 -6.46 21.82
N ALA A 310 27.66 -6.67 21.53
CA ALA A 310 28.66 -5.62 21.60
C ALA A 310 28.39 -4.60 20.48
N PHE A 311 27.55 -3.60 20.76
CA PHE A 311 27.48 -2.41 19.92
C PHE A 311 28.82 -1.70 20.09
N PRO A 312 29.62 -1.52 19.02
CA PRO A 312 30.83 -0.70 19.13
C PRO A 312 30.41 0.66 19.70
N LYS A 313 31.15 1.15 20.70
CA LYS A 313 30.91 2.39 21.47
C LYS A 313 30.76 3.68 20.63
N ARG A 314 30.79 3.57 19.31
CA ARG A 314 30.59 4.68 18.37
C ARG A 314 29.10 4.77 18.05
N ASP A 315 28.48 5.83 18.54
CA ASP A 315 27.19 6.38 18.08
C ASP A 315 25.91 5.75 18.63
N VAL A 316 25.81 5.63 19.95
CA VAL A 316 24.50 5.71 20.64
C VAL A 316 24.55 6.90 21.58
N VAL A 317 24.22 8.09 21.07
CA VAL A 317 23.88 9.23 21.93
C VAL A 317 22.43 8.98 22.35
N VAL A 318 22.25 8.61 23.62
CA VAL A 318 20.94 8.48 24.28
C VAL A 318 20.33 9.86 24.48
#